data_AF-A0A0F2L883-F1
#
_entry.id   AF-A0A0F2L883-F1
#
_cell.length_a   1.000
_cell.length_b   1.000
_cell.length_c   1.000
_cell.angle_alpha   90.00
_cell.angle_beta   90.00
_cell.angle_gamma   90.00
#
_symmetry.space_group_name_H-M   'P 1'
#
loop_
_entity.id
_entity.type
_entity.pdbx_description
1 polymer ?
#
loop_
_entity_poly.entity_id
_entity_poly.type
_entity_poly.pdbx_seq_one_letter_code
_entity_poly.pdbx_strand_id
1 'polypeptide(L)'
;MELVRDLAKSLSELDRAAKKYGDEELAELARRIEEQLGALINVFGRISAIYEELEYVVKGILRLDVPVLPAVEIKDGEDLKSFLERASQAGVDPNRLLAYTLAVGAAKIAVEGDRVVVRAKYLKPA
;
A
#
# COMPACT_ATOMS: atom_id res chain seq x y z
N MET A 1 2.63 -15.91 1.34
CA MET A 1 1.49 -16.86 1.31
C MET A 1 1.76 -18.13 2.10
N GLU A 2 3.01 -18.61 2.19
CA GLU A 2 3.37 -19.79 3.00
C GLU A 2 2.93 -19.67 4.46
N LEU A 3 3.22 -18.54 5.12
CA LEU A 3 2.79 -18.28 6.50
C LEU A 3 1.29 -18.49 6.75
N VAL A 4 0.43 -18.02 5.84
CA VAL A 4 -1.04 -18.14 5.97
C VAL A 4 -1.47 -19.60 5.79
N ARG A 5 -0.85 -20.30 4.83
CA ARG A 5 -1.11 -21.72 4.58
C ARG A 5 -0.65 -22.58 5.77
N ASP A 6 0.52 -22.29 6.33
CA ASP A 6 1.07 -23.00 7.48
C ASP A 6 0.23 -22.75 8.73
N LEU A 7 -0.20 -21.49 8.96
CA LEU A 7 -1.07 -21.14 10.07
C LEU A 7 -2.45 -21.81 9.97
N ALA A 8 -3.06 -21.82 8.78
CA ALA A 8 -4.32 -22.53 8.54
C ALA A 8 -4.17 -24.05 8.81
N LYS A 9 -3.04 -24.62 8.39
CA LYS A 9 -2.73 -26.04 8.64
C LYS A 9 -2.58 -26.32 10.14
N SER A 10 -1.84 -25.49 10.88
CA SER A 10 -1.69 -25.62 12.33
C SER A 10 -3.01 -25.46 13.07
N LEU A 11 -3.90 -24.55 12.65
CA LEU A 11 -5.24 -24.39 13.23
C LEU A 11 -6.12 -25.61 12.98
N SER A 12 -6.06 -26.19 11.76
CA SER A 12 -6.79 -27.41 11.45
C SER A 12 -6.30 -28.61 12.24
N GLU A 13 -4.99 -28.71 12.47
CA GLU A 13 -4.39 -29.74 13.33
C GLU A 13 -4.79 -29.55 14.79
N LEU A 14 -4.87 -28.30 15.27
CA LEU A 14 -5.32 -27.96 16.61
C LEU A 14 -6.81 -28.29 16.84
N ASP A 15 -7.69 -27.97 15.90
CA ASP A 15 -9.12 -28.33 15.96
C ASP A 15 -9.32 -29.86 16.00
N ARG A 16 -8.55 -30.61 15.19
CA ARG A 16 -8.56 -32.08 15.23
C ARG A 16 -8.09 -32.63 16.57
N ALA A 17 -7.04 -32.04 17.15
CA ALA A 17 -6.54 -32.44 18.45
C ALA A 17 -7.56 -32.14 19.56
N ALA A 18 -8.13 -30.93 19.56
CA ALA A 18 -9.16 -30.50 20.51
C ALA A 18 -10.37 -31.44 20.49
N LYS A 19 -10.90 -31.75 19.30
CA LYS A 19 -12.00 -32.72 19.13
C LYS A 19 -11.65 -34.13 19.62
N LYS A 20 -10.41 -34.58 19.37
CA LYS A 20 -9.94 -35.90 19.82
C LYS A 20 -9.89 -36.01 21.35
N TYR A 21 -9.56 -34.91 22.03
CA TYR A 21 -9.48 -34.87 23.49
C TYR A 21 -10.76 -34.39 24.18
N GLY A 22 -11.82 -34.08 23.42
CA GLY A 22 -13.09 -33.60 23.95
C GLY A 22 -13.04 -32.16 24.49
N ASP A 23 -12.07 -31.37 24.05
CA ASP A 23 -11.92 -29.97 24.43
C ASP A 23 -12.70 -29.08 23.46
N GLU A 24 -13.99 -28.90 23.76
CA GLU A 24 -14.91 -28.12 22.92
C GLU A 24 -14.57 -26.62 22.90
N GLU A 25 -14.04 -26.08 23.99
CA GLU A 25 -13.64 -24.66 24.10
C GLU A 25 -12.45 -24.37 23.18
N LEU A 26 -11.43 -25.25 23.17
CA LEU A 26 -10.29 -25.13 22.28
C LEU A 26 -10.68 -25.31 20.81
N ALA A 27 -11.61 -26.23 20.51
CA ALA A 27 -12.11 -26.43 19.15
C ALA A 27 -12.86 -25.20 18.64
N GLU A 28 -13.71 -24.59 19.48
CA GLU A 28 -14.43 -23.37 19.13
C GLU A 28 -13.48 -22.18 18.93
N LEU A 29 -12.46 -22.05 19.79
CA LEU A 29 -11.43 -21.02 19.66
C LEU A 29 -10.64 -21.18 18.35
N ALA A 30 -10.20 -22.40 18.02
CA ALA A 30 -9.49 -22.68 16.77
C ALA A 30 -10.33 -22.30 15.55
N ARG A 31 -11.63 -22.64 15.55
CA ARG A 31 -12.54 -22.30 14.46
C ARG A 31 -12.75 -20.80 14.30
N ARG A 32 -12.90 -20.06 15.41
CA ARG A 32 -13.01 -18.59 15.38
C ARG A 32 -11.76 -17.93 14.79
N ILE A 33 -10.58 -18.44 15.12
CA ILE A 33 -9.32 -17.92 14.57
C ILE A 33 -9.24 -18.20 13.06
N GLU A 34 -9.67 -19.37 12.61
CA GLU A 34 -9.74 -19.70 11.18
C GLU A 34 -10.71 -18.79 10.41
N GLU A 35 -11.89 -18.51 10.98
CA GLU A 35 -12.88 -17.56 10.42
C GLU A 35 -12.30 -16.14 10.31
N GLN A 36 -11.60 -15.67 11.35
CA GLN A 36 -10.92 -14.37 11.35
C GLN A 36 -9.79 -14.32 10.31
N LEU A 37 -9.05 -15.41 10.13
CA LEU A 37 -8.02 -15.51 9.10
C LEU A 37 -8.63 -15.37 7.70
N GLY A 38 -9.77 -16.02 7.44
CA GLY A 38 -10.51 -15.90 6.20
C GLY A 38 -10.97 -14.47 5.92
N ALA A 39 -11.46 -13.76 6.93
CA ALA A 39 -11.81 -12.34 6.82
C ALA A 39 -10.60 -11.47 6.47
N LEU A 40 -9.45 -11.74 7.09
CA LEU A 40 -8.19 -11.03 6.83
C LEU A 40 -7.70 -11.25 5.39
N ILE A 41 -7.76 -12.49 4.88
CA ILE A 41 -7.43 -12.84 3.50
C ILE A 41 -8.31 -12.06 2.51
N ASN A 42 -9.63 -11.98 2.79
CA ASN A 42 -10.56 -11.22 1.96
C ASN A 42 -10.22 -9.72 1.93
N VAL A 43 -9.83 -9.14 3.06
CA VAL A 43 -9.39 -7.74 3.14
C VAL A 43 -8.11 -7.54 2.32
N PHE A 44 -7.12 -8.44 2.44
CA PHE A 44 -5.90 -8.36 1.63
C PHE A 44 -6.17 -8.51 0.13
N GLY A 45 -7.09 -9.40 -0.26
CA GLY A 45 -7.51 -9.53 -1.66
C GLY A 45 -8.11 -8.23 -2.22
N ARG A 46 -8.97 -7.57 -1.45
CA ARG A 46 -9.53 -6.26 -1.83
C ARG A 46 -8.45 -5.17 -1.92
N ILE A 47 -7.51 -5.15 -0.99
CA ILE A 47 -6.37 -4.21 -1.04
C ILE A 47 -5.52 -4.46 -2.29
N SER A 48 -5.24 -5.72 -2.64
CA SER A 48 -4.50 -6.06 -3.86
C SER A 48 -5.22 -5.59 -5.12
N ALA A 49 -6.55 -5.79 -5.18
CA ALA A 49 -7.36 -5.31 -6.30
C ALA A 49 -7.32 -3.78 -6.42
N ILE A 50 -7.37 -3.05 -5.30
CA ILE A 50 -7.21 -1.59 -5.28
C ILE A 50 -5.83 -1.19 -5.79
N TYR A 51 -4.76 -1.91 -5.42
CA TYR A 51 -3.41 -1.65 -5.93
C TYR A 51 -3.30 -1.88 -7.44
N GLU A 52 -3.88 -2.97 -7.96
CA GLU A 52 -3.93 -3.26 -9.39
C GLU A 52 -4.71 -2.17 -10.15
N GLU A 53 -5.88 -1.76 -9.63
CA GLU A 53 -6.65 -0.66 -10.21
C GLU A 53 -5.87 0.66 -10.17
N LEU A 54 -5.15 0.94 -9.08
CA LEU A 54 -4.26 2.10 -8.99
C LEU A 54 -3.17 2.03 -10.06
N GLU A 55 -2.57 0.86 -10.25
CA GLU A 55 -1.54 0.63 -11.26
C GLU A 55 -2.08 0.83 -12.68
N TYR A 56 -3.29 0.34 -12.97
CA TYR A 56 -3.98 0.58 -14.25
C TYR A 56 -4.35 2.05 -14.45
N VAL A 57 -4.78 2.77 -13.41
CA VAL A 57 -5.05 4.22 -13.49
C VAL A 57 -3.75 4.99 -13.75
N VAL A 58 -2.68 4.63 -13.06
CA VAL A 58 -1.35 5.25 -13.20
C VAL A 58 -0.75 4.99 -14.58
N LYS A 59 -0.79 3.75 -15.08
CA LYS A 59 -0.21 3.41 -16.39
C LYS A 59 -1.14 3.78 -17.54
N GLY A 60 -2.43 3.48 -17.43
CA GLY A 60 -3.43 3.64 -18.49
C GLY A 60 -4.02 5.04 -18.62
N ILE A 61 -4.52 5.64 -17.52
CA ILE A 61 -5.20 6.94 -17.57
C ILE A 61 -4.20 8.09 -17.56
N LEU A 62 -3.18 8.02 -16.71
CA LEU A 62 -2.15 9.07 -16.65
C LEU A 62 -1.11 8.95 -17.78
N ARG A 63 -1.13 7.86 -18.58
CA ARG A 63 -0.14 7.57 -19.64
C ARG A 63 1.29 7.83 -19.15
N LEU A 64 1.65 7.35 -17.96
CA LEU A 64 2.97 7.57 -17.36
C LEU A 64 4.08 6.74 -18.01
N ASP A 65 3.82 6.14 -19.17
CA ASP A 65 4.82 5.52 -20.05
C ASP A 65 5.79 6.55 -20.66
N VAL A 66 5.58 7.84 -20.44
CA VAL A 66 6.49 8.85 -20.96
C VAL A 66 7.63 9.07 -19.96
N PRO A 67 8.91 8.88 -20.36
CA PRO A 67 10.08 9.34 -19.60
C PRO A 67 10.18 10.89 -19.52
N VAL A 68 9.04 11.58 -19.73
CA VAL A 68 8.90 13.03 -19.90
C VAL A 68 8.17 13.64 -18.69
N LEU A 69 8.46 13.14 -17.49
CA LEU A 69 8.45 14.03 -16.32
C LEU A 69 9.90 14.32 -15.91
N PRO A 70 10.72 15.03 -16.72
CA PRO A 70 12.02 15.45 -16.26
C PRO A 70 11.91 16.82 -15.56
N ALA A 71 12.84 17.05 -14.64
CA ALA A 71 13.31 18.34 -14.17
C ALA A 71 12.60 19.05 -13.01
N VAL A 72 11.55 18.49 -12.38
CA VAL A 72 11.12 19.03 -11.07
C VAL A 72 11.79 18.23 -9.95
N GLU A 73 12.90 18.77 -9.44
CA GLU A 73 13.60 18.24 -8.26
C GLU A 73 12.61 18.12 -7.09
N ILE A 74 12.56 16.96 -6.44
CA ILE A 74 11.74 16.78 -5.23
C ILE A 74 12.57 17.32 -4.06
N LYS A 75 12.12 18.44 -3.48
CA LYS A 75 12.78 19.04 -2.31
C LYS A 75 12.22 18.41 -1.05
N ASP A 76 13.09 17.84 -0.23
CA ASP A 76 12.65 17.18 1.01
C ASP A 76 12.11 18.19 2.02
N GLY A 77 10.86 17.99 2.46
CA GLY A 77 10.19 18.88 3.40
C GLY A 77 9.61 20.15 2.76
N GLU A 78 9.48 20.17 1.44
CA GLU A 78 8.82 21.27 0.73
C GLU A 78 7.32 21.28 1.04
N ASP A 79 6.74 22.47 1.19
CA ASP A 79 5.29 22.62 1.33
C ASP A 79 4.57 22.07 0.09
N LEU A 80 3.46 21.35 0.27
CA LEU A 80 2.67 20.85 -0.85
C LEU A 80 2.23 21.98 -1.78
N LYS A 81 1.84 23.14 -1.23
CA LYS A 81 1.45 24.29 -2.04
C LYS A 81 2.62 24.79 -2.90
N SER A 82 3.80 24.92 -2.28
CA SER A 82 5.01 25.37 -2.97
C SER A 82 5.46 24.37 -4.05
N PHE A 83 5.35 23.08 -3.79
CA PHE A 83 5.63 22.03 -4.78
C PHE A 83 4.72 22.17 -6.02
N LEU A 84 3.42 22.37 -5.81
CA LEU A 84 2.45 22.51 -6.91
C LEU A 84 2.66 23.81 -7.70
N GLU A 85 2.94 24.92 -7.02
CA GLU A 85 3.25 26.20 -7.67
C GLU A 85 4.51 26.10 -8.54
N ARG A 86 5.55 25.44 -8.03
CA ARG A 86 6.81 25.24 -8.75
C ARG A 86 6.64 24.33 -9.96
N ALA A 87 5.81 23.29 -9.84
CA ALA A 87 5.43 22.44 -10.96
C ALA A 87 4.72 23.24 -12.07
N SER A 88 3.79 24.11 -11.68
CA SER A 88 3.06 24.98 -12.60
C SER A 88 4.00 25.98 -13.30
N GLN A 89 4.94 26.57 -12.56
CA GLN A 89 5.95 27.48 -13.12
C GLN A 89 6.91 26.78 -14.09
N ALA A 90 7.19 25.49 -13.88
CA ALA A 90 7.97 24.65 -14.78
C ALA A 90 7.20 24.22 -16.04
N GLY A 91 5.94 24.65 -16.21
CA GLY A 91 5.10 24.26 -17.35
C GLY A 91 4.57 22.83 -17.27
N VAL A 92 4.60 22.21 -16.09
CA VAL A 92 4.11 20.85 -15.84
C VAL A 92 2.78 20.90 -15.10
N ASP A 93 1.85 20.00 -15.44
CA ASP A 93 0.61 19.82 -14.68
C ASP A 93 0.94 19.39 -13.23
N PRO A 94 0.64 20.22 -12.22
CA PRO A 94 1.04 19.94 -10.83
C PRO A 94 0.42 18.66 -10.28
N ASN A 95 -0.81 18.35 -10.66
CA ASN A 95 -1.53 17.18 -10.17
C ASN A 95 -0.96 15.91 -10.81
N ARG A 96 -0.61 15.96 -12.10
CA ARG A 96 0.05 14.83 -12.78
C ARG A 96 1.44 14.56 -12.21
N LEU A 97 2.22 15.60 -11.95
CA LEU A 97 3.54 15.45 -11.35
C LEU A 97 3.45 14.88 -9.93
N LEU A 98 2.53 15.39 -9.10
CA LEU A 98 2.30 14.85 -7.76
C LEU A 98 1.88 13.38 -7.82
N ALA A 99 0.91 13.04 -8.67
CA ALA A 99 0.45 11.66 -8.82
C ALA A 99 1.58 10.73 -9.27
N TYR A 100 2.40 11.14 -10.24
CA TYR A 100 3.55 10.36 -10.69
C TYR A 100 4.58 10.15 -9.60
N THR A 101 5.01 11.22 -8.92
CA THR A 101 6.07 11.16 -7.89
C THR A 101 5.67 10.32 -6.70
N LEU A 102 4.38 10.29 -6.35
CA LEU A 102 3.83 9.37 -5.35
C LEU A 102 3.73 7.94 -5.87
N ALA A 103 3.28 7.74 -7.11
CA ALA A 103 3.11 6.42 -7.70
C ALA A 103 4.43 5.67 -7.89
N VAL A 104 5.49 6.35 -8.36
CA VAL A 104 6.84 5.77 -8.50
C VAL A 104 7.60 5.70 -7.18
N GLY A 105 6.98 6.13 -6.08
CA GLY A 105 7.56 6.08 -4.74
C GLY A 105 8.77 7.01 -4.53
N ALA A 106 8.98 7.99 -5.40
CA ALA A 106 10.05 8.98 -5.26
C ALA A 106 9.76 10.02 -4.17
N ALA A 107 8.48 10.22 -3.84
CA ALA A 107 8.05 11.08 -2.75
C ALA A 107 6.98 10.43 -1.87
N LYS A 108 6.72 11.03 -0.71
CA LYS A 108 5.55 10.78 0.13
C LYS A 108 4.98 12.11 0.65
N ILE A 109 3.68 12.13 0.96
CA ILE A 109 3.07 13.24 1.68
C ILE A 109 3.16 12.97 3.19
N ALA A 110 3.55 13.98 3.95
CA ALA A 110 3.55 13.95 5.41
C ALA A 110 2.85 15.20 5.96
N VAL A 111 2.30 15.08 7.17
CA VAL A 111 1.76 16.21 7.93
C VAL A 111 2.79 16.58 9.00
N GLU A 112 3.20 17.83 9.03
CA GLU A 112 4.18 18.38 9.97
C GLU A 112 3.59 19.63 10.63
N GLY A 113 3.08 19.46 11.86
CA GLY A 113 2.32 20.50 12.54
C GLY A 113 1.02 20.80 11.79
N ASP A 114 0.87 22.03 11.33
CA ASP A 114 -0.27 22.55 10.56
C ASP A 114 -0.04 22.49 9.04
N ARG A 115 1.09 21.94 8.59
CA ARG A 115 1.51 21.93 7.18
C ARG A 115 1.49 20.54 6.57
N VAL A 116 1.18 20.50 5.28
CA VAL A 116 1.31 19.29 4.45
C VAL A 116 2.56 19.44 3.61
N VAL A 117 3.51 18.52 3.74
CA VAL A 117 4.81 18.59 3.07
C VAL A 117 5.05 17.37 2.17
N VAL A 118 5.82 17.59 1.11
CA VAL A 118 6.36 16.56 0.23
C VAL A 118 7.73 16.17 0.76
N ARG A 119 7.91 14.89 1.08
CA ARG A 119 9.18 14.31 1.53
C ARG A 119 9.76 13.44 0.44
N ALA A 120 11.03 13.64 0.12
CA ALA A 120 11.75 12.79 -0.82
C ALA A 120 11.96 11.42 -0.18
N LYS A 121 11.70 10.35 -0.94
CA LYS A 121 12.03 8.99 -0.51
C LYS A 121 13.36 8.63 -1.18
N TYR A 122 14.39 8.36 -0.39
CA TYR A 122 15.64 7.82 -0.92
C TYR A 122 15.34 6.50 -1.66
N LEU A 123 15.43 6.53 -2.99
CA LEU A 123 15.63 5.31 -3.76
C LEU A 123 16.98 4.76 -3.33
N LYS A 124 16.99 3.62 -2.62
CA LYS A 124 18.23 2.84 -2.48
C LYS A 124 18.79 2.65 -3.89
N PRO A 125 20.09 2.92 -4.14
CA PRO A 125 20.70 2.49 -5.38
C PRO A 125 20.57 0.97 -5.47
N ALA A 126 20.12 0.51 -6.64
CA ALA A 126 20.13 -0.90 -7.02
C ALA A 126 21.56 -1.46 -7.02
#